data_AF-A0AAD7BPN8-F1
#
_entry.id   AF-A0AAD7BPN8-F1
#
_cell.length_a   1.000
_cell.length_b   1.000
_cell.length_c   1.000
_cell.angle_alpha   90.00
_cell.angle_beta   90.00
_cell.angle_gamma   90.00
#
_symmetry.space_group_name_H-M   'P 1'
#
loop_
_entity.id
_entity.type
_entity.pdbx_description
1 polymer ?
#
loop_
_entity_poly.entity_id
_entity_poly.type
_entity_poly.pdbx_seq_one_letter_code
_entity_poly.pdbx_strand_id
1 'polypeptide(L)'
;MLARQQNRAGLDALHDLSKVWADIPQTVELGVVDLFLSYLQELAPTPSSSREWQIEAEFAYMSLADAILAGLPGIIKWSQYIFDMQAEDSPAYIHTLIKLFSVCADDHKWATTLVYIPGSLELTIRLWMWEGVSGSVCSARTLTWLLVNPTSRRNREVFDRVVDAVNGDISSIARLAIRQVKKATKTLDGSVTKQNDLSVFINLISTVCFPLPLHPPHPLRHAFFEAGFVVPVTRSFVTVSPLILPHPTQIQEKMLSSFMCWDLRRQRVDPC
;
A
#
# COMPACT_ATOMS: atom_id res chain seq x y z
N MET A 1 -0.95 36.63 -15.22
CA MET A 1 -0.80 36.15 -13.83
C MET A 1 -0.94 34.64 -13.68
N LEU A 2 -1.82 33.96 -14.45
CA LEU A 2 -1.98 32.49 -14.45
C LEU A 2 -0.70 31.70 -14.83
N ALA A 3 0.11 32.20 -15.77
CA ALA A 3 1.38 31.56 -16.17
C ALA A 3 2.46 31.50 -15.06
N ARG A 4 2.43 32.43 -14.08
CA ARG A 4 3.35 32.40 -12.92
C ARG A 4 2.92 31.41 -11.84
N GLN A 5 1.64 31.06 -11.77
CA GLN A 5 1.14 30.02 -10.86
C GLN A 5 1.40 28.61 -11.40
N GLN A 6 1.45 28.44 -12.73
CA GLN A 6 1.69 27.13 -13.36
C GLN A 6 3.17 26.75 -13.43
N ASN A 7 4.09 27.72 -13.57
CA ASN A 7 5.55 27.49 -13.42
C ASN A 7 5.95 27.05 -12.02
N ARG A 8 5.10 27.28 -11.00
CA ARG A 8 5.35 26.78 -9.65
C ARG A 8 5.14 25.27 -9.56
N ALA A 9 4.10 24.70 -10.18
CA ALA A 9 3.74 23.29 -10.00
C ALA A 9 4.86 22.28 -10.39
N GLY A 10 5.60 22.51 -11.47
CA GLY A 10 6.70 21.61 -11.90
C GLY A 10 8.00 21.81 -11.10
N LEU A 11 8.31 23.06 -10.76
CA LEU A 11 9.40 23.40 -9.85
C LEU A 11 9.11 22.93 -8.42
N ASP A 12 7.85 22.96 -8.00
CA ASP A 12 7.35 22.45 -6.74
C ASP A 12 7.45 20.92 -6.73
N ALA A 13 7.14 20.22 -7.83
CA ALA A 13 7.32 18.77 -7.93
C ALA A 13 8.80 18.33 -7.90
N LEU A 14 9.69 19.05 -8.61
CA LEU A 14 11.14 18.83 -8.54
C LEU A 14 11.70 19.20 -7.16
N HIS A 15 11.19 20.27 -6.55
CA HIS A 15 11.55 20.68 -5.21
C HIS A 15 11.05 19.69 -4.16
N ASP A 16 9.87 19.12 -4.33
CA ASP A 16 9.31 18.10 -3.45
C ASP A 16 10.01 16.76 -3.64
N LEU A 17 10.40 16.37 -4.86
CA LEU A 17 11.32 15.25 -5.10
C LEU A 17 12.70 15.51 -4.47
N SER A 18 13.22 16.73 -4.59
CA SER A 18 14.50 17.10 -3.98
C SER A 18 14.45 17.11 -2.45
N LYS A 19 13.29 17.41 -1.85
CA LYS A 19 13.06 17.24 -0.41
C LYS A 19 12.99 15.77 -0.03
N VAL A 20 12.34 14.93 -0.83
CA VAL A 20 12.33 13.47 -0.63
C VAL A 20 13.75 12.91 -0.68
N TRP A 21 14.62 13.43 -1.55
CA TRP A 21 16.04 13.06 -1.61
C TRP A 21 16.87 13.64 -0.45
N ALA A 22 16.60 14.87 -0.05
CA ALA A 22 17.24 15.49 1.12
C ALA A 22 16.87 14.77 2.43
N ASP A 23 15.65 14.25 2.52
CA ASP A 23 15.14 13.47 3.65
C ASP A 23 15.62 12.01 3.63
N ILE A 24 16.18 11.54 2.49
CA ILE A 24 16.63 10.16 2.29
C ILE A 24 17.97 10.13 1.52
N PRO A 25 19.10 10.49 2.16
CA PRO A 25 20.40 10.59 1.50
C PRO A 25 20.86 9.28 0.83
N GLN A 26 20.39 8.13 1.33
CA GLN A 26 20.74 6.82 0.76
C GLN A 26 20.16 6.59 -0.65
N THR A 27 19.21 7.41 -1.12
CA THR A 27 18.73 7.34 -2.52
C THR A 27 19.79 7.77 -3.53
N VAL A 28 20.75 8.60 -3.11
CA VAL A 28 21.96 8.93 -3.89
C VAL A 28 22.87 7.69 -3.99
N GLU A 29 23.06 6.97 -2.88
CA GLU A 29 23.90 5.76 -2.83
C GLU A 29 23.31 4.58 -3.62
N LEU A 30 21.98 4.53 -3.76
CA LEU A 30 21.27 3.53 -4.57
C LEU A 30 21.34 3.80 -6.09
N GLY A 31 22.03 4.86 -6.53
CA GLY A 31 22.19 5.20 -7.95
C GLY A 31 20.90 5.72 -8.62
N VAL A 32 19.84 5.97 -7.85
CA VAL A 32 18.55 6.46 -8.35
C VAL A 32 18.70 7.89 -8.88
N VAL A 33 19.58 8.68 -8.26
CA VAL A 33 19.92 10.03 -8.72
C VAL A 33 20.71 10.00 -10.02
N ASP A 34 21.63 9.06 -10.20
CA ASP A 34 22.37 8.91 -11.47
C ASP A 34 21.45 8.43 -12.60
N LEU A 35 20.50 7.54 -12.30
CA LEU A 35 19.46 7.11 -13.24
C LEU A 35 18.53 8.28 -13.63
N PHE A 36 18.19 9.15 -12.67
CA PHE A 36 17.37 10.33 -12.89
C PHE A 36 18.11 11.44 -13.67
N LEU A 37 19.38 11.68 -13.36
CA LEU A 37 20.21 12.70 -14.00
C LEU A 37 20.61 12.32 -15.43
N SER A 38 20.94 11.04 -15.67
CA SER A 38 21.20 10.53 -17.03
C SER A 38 19.96 10.68 -17.91
N TYR A 39 18.78 10.37 -17.36
CA TYR A 39 17.51 10.52 -18.04
C TYR A 39 17.11 11.98 -18.32
N LEU A 40 17.36 12.92 -17.38
CA LEU A 40 17.14 14.35 -17.62
C LEU A 40 18.12 14.95 -18.64
N GLN A 41 19.36 14.45 -18.72
CA GLN A 41 20.34 14.89 -19.71
C GLN A 41 19.95 14.49 -21.14
N GLU A 42 19.28 13.35 -21.32
CA GLU A 42 18.74 12.92 -22.62
C GLU A 42 17.51 13.74 -23.06
N LEU A 43 16.80 14.36 -22.12
CA LEU A 43 15.53 15.06 -22.36
C LEU A 43 15.60 16.59 -22.33
N ALA A 44 16.79 17.19 -22.22
CA ALA A 44 16.93 18.64 -22.09
C ALA A 44 16.20 19.40 -23.23
N PRO A 45 15.09 20.11 -22.95
CA PRO A 45 14.29 20.73 -24.00
C PRO A 45 14.85 22.10 -24.39
N THR A 46 14.79 22.41 -25.68
CA THR A 46 14.96 23.78 -26.19
C THR A 46 13.76 24.65 -25.80
N PRO A 47 13.94 25.94 -25.48
CA PRO A 47 12.89 26.77 -24.89
C PRO A 47 11.73 27.02 -25.87
N SER A 48 10.59 26.38 -25.63
CA SER A 48 9.32 26.58 -26.35
C SER A 48 8.20 27.08 -25.41
N SER A 49 6.95 27.19 -25.86
CA SER A 49 5.88 27.94 -25.18
C SER A 49 5.22 27.17 -24.01
N SER A 50 4.60 27.86 -23.05
CA SER A 50 4.17 27.29 -21.74
C SER A 50 3.19 26.10 -21.78
N ARG A 51 2.56 25.82 -22.93
CA ARG A 51 1.66 24.67 -23.12
C ARG A 51 2.40 23.44 -23.66
N GLU A 52 3.46 23.66 -24.45
CA GLU A 52 4.38 22.61 -24.90
C GLU A 52 5.18 22.06 -23.71
N TRP A 53 5.58 22.92 -22.76
CA TRP A 53 6.21 22.49 -21.50
C TRP A 53 5.35 21.59 -20.62
N GLN A 54 4.02 21.76 -20.60
CA GLN A 54 3.14 20.88 -19.81
C GLN A 54 3.08 19.48 -20.43
N ILE A 55 2.97 19.42 -21.76
CA ILE A 55 2.99 18.16 -22.51
C ILE A 55 4.35 17.50 -22.34
N GLU A 56 5.45 18.24 -22.49
CA GLU A 56 6.82 17.74 -22.29
C GLU A 56 7.10 17.29 -20.85
N ALA A 57 6.57 18.00 -19.85
CA ALA A 57 6.70 17.60 -18.44
C ALA A 57 5.86 16.35 -18.12
N GLU A 58 4.66 16.22 -18.69
CA GLU A 58 3.87 14.98 -18.59
C GLU A 58 4.58 13.83 -19.31
N PHE A 59 5.17 14.06 -20.49
CA PHE A 59 5.98 13.06 -21.20
C PHE A 59 7.24 12.66 -20.40
N ALA A 60 7.95 13.63 -19.82
CA ALA A 60 9.12 13.38 -18.98
C ALA A 60 8.74 12.66 -17.69
N TYR A 61 7.59 12.99 -17.08
CA TYR A 61 7.05 12.26 -15.93
C TYR A 61 6.67 10.83 -16.30
N MET A 62 5.98 10.64 -17.42
CA MET A 62 5.58 9.32 -17.91
C MET A 62 6.79 8.43 -18.22
N SER A 63 7.79 8.98 -18.89
CA SER A 63 8.97 8.18 -19.25
C SER A 63 9.95 8.05 -18.07
N LEU A 64 9.92 8.94 -17.06
CA LEU A 64 10.55 8.69 -15.75
C LEU A 64 9.83 7.58 -14.98
N ALA A 65 8.50 7.59 -14.97
CA ALA A 65 7.71 6.52 -14.36
C ALA A 65 8.02 5.18 -15.03
N ASP A 66 8.13 5.14 -16.36
CA ASP A 66 8.52 3.92 -17.08
C ASP A 66 9.97 3.51 -16.80
N ALA A 67 10.91 4.46 -16.65
CA ALA A 67 12.29 4.17 -16.24
C ALA A 67 12.36 3.60 -14.81
N ILE A 68 11.60 4.17 -13.87
CA ILE A 68 11.46 3.64 -12.51
C ILE A 68 10.87 2.24 -12.54
N LEU A 69 9.79 2.02 -13.30
CA LEU A 69 9.16 0.71 -13.47
C LEU A 69 10.15 -0.32 -14.05
N ALA A 70 10.97 0.07 -15.02
CA ALA A 70 12.02 -0.78 -15.57
C ALA A 70 13.13 -1.08 -14.56
N GLY A 71 13.45 -0.14 -13.66
CA GLY A 71 14.42 -0.30 -12.58
C GLY A 71 13.92 -1.06 -11.36
N LEU A 72 12.60 -1.14 -11.13
CA LEU A 72 11.99 -1.76 -9.95
C LEU A 72 12.50 -3.18 -9.65
N PRO A 73 12.66 -4.11 -10.63
CA PRO A 73 13.22 -5.42 -10.34
C PRO A 73 14.62 -5.38 -9.73
N GLY A 74 15.47 -4.47 -10.21
CA GLY A 74 16.80 -4.24 -9.66
C GLY A 74 16.73 -3.67 -8.24
N ILE A 75 15.88 -2.66 -8.04
CA ILE A 75 15.65 -2.05 -6.72
C ILE A 75 15.17 -3.10 -5.72
N ILE A 76 14.19 -3.95 -6.09
CA ILE A 76 13.64 -5.01 -5.24
C ILE A 76 14.73 -6.03 -4.89
N LYS A 77 15.49 -6.51 -5.88
CA LYS A 77 16.57 -7.48 -5.65
C LYS A 77 17.60 -6.96 -4.65
N TRP A 78 18.07 -5.72 -4.82
CA TRP A 78 19.00 -5.09 -3.88
C TRP A 78 18.35 -4.85 -2.52
N SER A 79 17.08 -4.47 -2.50
CA SER A 79 16.35 -4.23 -1.26
C SER A 79 16.20 -5.49 -0.43
N GLN A 80 15.96 -6.63 -1.06
CA GLN A 80 15.97 -7.93 -0.39
C GLN A 80 17.34 -8.26 0.18
N TYR A 81 18.41 -8.13 -0.63
CA TYR A 81 19.77 -8.38 -0.17
C TYR A 81 20.16 -7.52 1.03
N ILE A 82 19.87 -6.22 0.99
CA ILE A 82 20.19 -5.32 2.09
C ILE A 82 19.31 -5.61 3.30
N PHE A 83 18.01 -5.89 3.11
CA PHE A 83 17.14 -6.29 4.20
C PHE A 83 17.64 -7.57 4.87
N ASP A 84 18.10 -8.56 4.12
CA ASP A 84 18.69 -9.80 4.65
C ASP A 84 20.00 -9.55 5.43
N MET A 85 20.79 -8.57 5.01
CA MET A 85 22.07 -8.22 5.64
C MET A 85 21.93 -7.27 6.84
N GLN A 86 20.91 -6.40 6.86
CA GLN A 86 20.84 -5.23 7.74
C GLN A 86 19.51 -5.03 8.48
N ALA A 87 18.55 -5.98 8.41
CA ALA A 87 17.22 -5.76 8.98
C ALA A 87 17.21 -5.44 10.49
N GLU A 88 18.24 -5.85 11.23
CA GLU A 88 18.36 -5.57 12.67
C GLU A 88 19.08 -4.25 12.97
N ASP A 89 20.00 -3.81 12.10
CA ASP A 89 20.95 -2.72 12.41
C ASP A 89 20.57 -1.35 11.80
N SER A 90 19.65 -1.30 10.83
CA SER A 90 19.31 -0.04 10.15
C SER A 90 17.79 0.19 9.97
N PRO A 91 17.09 0.68 11.01
CA PRO A 91 15.69 1.07 10.91
C PRO A 91 15.44 2.13 9.83
N ALA A 92 16.36 3.07 9.64
CA ALA A 92 16.24 4.16 8.66
C ALA A 92 16.13 3.65 7.22
N TYR A 93 16.90 2.61 6.88
CA TYR A 93 16.82 1.96 5.59
C TYR A 93 15.47 1.27 5.37
N ILE A 94 14.98 0.54 6.38
CA ILE A 94 13.68 -0.13 6.32
C ILE A 94 12.54 0.90 6.15
N HIS A 95 12.60 2.01 6.87
CA HIS A 95 11.65 3.11 6.70
C HIS A 95 11.65 3.68 5.28
N THR A 96 12.83 3.80 4.67
CA THR A 96 12.98 4.23 3.27
C THR A 96 12.32 3.26 2.31
N LEU A 97 12.56 1.96 2.48
CA LEU A 97 11.91 0.93 1.68
C LEU A 97 10.40 0.97 1.83
N ILE A 98 9.91 1.11 3.06
CA ILE A 98 8.47 1.22 3.28
C ILE A 98 7.91 2.42 2.51
N LYS A 99 8.49 3.62 2.66
CA LYS A 99 8.06 4.83 1.93
C LYS A 99 8.05 4.63 0.41
N LEU A 100 9.09 4.00 -0.14
CA LEU A 100 9.16 3.72 -1.57
C LEU A 100 8.01 2.82 -2.02
N PHE A 101 7.78 1.72 -1.31
CA PHE A 101 6.65 0.82 -1.57
C PHE A 101 5.31 1.52 -1.33
N SER A 102 5.22 2.46 -0.37
CA SER A 102 4.06 3.34 -0.13
C SER A 102 3.63 4.05 -1.40
N VAL A 103 4.57 4.80 -1.97
CA VAL A 103 4.36 5.59 -3.18
C VAL A 103 3.95 4.67 -4.34
N CYS A 104 4.62 3.53 -4.47
CA CYS A 104 4.32 2.59 -5.55
C CYS A 104 2.96 1.92 -5.43
N ALA A 105 2.43 1.68 -4.21
CA ALA A 105 1.13 1.03 -4.09
C ALA A 105 -0.06 1.99 -4.08
N ASP A 106 0.17 3.29 -3.88
CA ASP A 106 -0.88 4.31 -3.99
C ASP A 106 -1.34 4.48 -5.45
N ASP A 107 -0.47 4.18 -6.43
CA ASP A 107 -0.82 4.12 -7.85
C ASP A 107 -1.25 2.71 -8.29
N HIS A 108 -2.45 2.57 -8.88
CA HIS A 108 -2.99 1.25 -9.26
C HIS A 108 -2.15 0.51 -10.32
N LYS A 109 -1.55 1.23 -11.28
CA LYS A 109 -0.69 0.65 -12.33
C LYS A 109 0.60 0.12 -11.71
N TRP A 110 1.19 0.88 -10.81
CA TRP A 110 2.44 0.49 -10.14
C TRP A 110 2.21 -0.66 -9.17
N ALA A 111 1.14 -0.59 -8.40
CA ALA A 111 0.78 -1.63 -7.44
C ALA A 111 0.48 -2.97 -8.12
N THR A 112 -0.20 -2.95 -9.27
CA THR A 112 -0.42 -4.17 -10.06
C THR A 112 0.89 -4.70 -10.64
N THR A 113 1.78 -3.83 -11.10
CA THR A 113 3.10 -4.21 -11.61
C THR A 113 3.96 -4.84 -10.50
N LEU A 114 4.02 -4.20 -9.33
CA LEU A 114 4.77 -4.67 -8.17
C LEU A 114 4.44 -6.12 -7.85
N VAL A 115 3.17 -6.49 -7.82
CA VAL A 115 2.71 -7.86 -7.49
C VAL A 115 3.36 -8.93 -8.38
N TYR A 116 3.63 -8.62 -9.65
CA TYR A 116 4.24 -9.56 -10.61
C TYR A 116 5.77 -9.56 -10.59
N ILE A 117 6.41 -8.59 -9.95
CA ILE A 117 7.87 -8.59 -9.85
C ILE A 117 8.31 -9.66 -8.83
N PRO A 118 9.25 -10.56 -9.18
CA PRO A 118 9.80 -11.52 -8.23
C PRO A 118 10.39 -10.81 -7.01
N GLY A 119 10.08 -11.31 -5.81
CA GLY A 119 10.62 -10.79 -4.55
C GLY A 119 9.89 -9.59 -3.95
N SER A 120 9.03 -8.90 -4.72
CA SER A 120 8.33 -7.69 -4.25
C SER A 120 7.34 -7.99 -3.12
N LEU A 121 6.54 -9.06 -3.25
CA LEU A 121 5.53 -9.47 -2.28
C LEU A 121 6.19 -9.98 -1.02
N GLU A 122 7.24 -10.77 -1.19
CA GLU A 122 8.04 -11.33 -0.11
C GLU A 122 8.65 -10.19 0.71
N LEU A 123 9.26 -9.20 0.06
CA LEU A 123 9.78 -8.02 0.72
C LEU A 123 8.66 -7.19 1.38
N THR A 124 7.55 -6.95 0.68
CA THR A 124 6.36 -6.22 1.20
C THR A 124 5.86 -6.83 2.51
N ILE A 125 5.71 -8.16 2.55
CA ILE A 125 5.24 -8.89 3.72
C ILE A 125 6.25 -8.80 4.86
N ARG A 126 7.54 -8.94 4.57
CA ARG A 126 8.60 -8.81 5.58
C ARG A 126 8.66 -7.41 6.17
N LEU A 127 8.54 -6.37 5.33
CA LEU A 127 8.42 -4.98 5.77
C LEU A 127 7.18 -4.75 6.63
N TRP A 128 6.06 -5.36 6.26
CA TRP A 128 4.80 -5.26 7.02
C TRP A 128 4.88 -5.96 8.38
N MET A 129 5.50 -7.14 8.42
CA MET A 129 5.79 -7.87 9.65
C MET A 129 6.73 -7.07 10.56
N TRP A 130 7.78 -6.48 9.98
CA TRP A 130 8.72 -5.63 10.71
C TRP A 130 8.02 -4.41 11.32
N GLU A 131 7.16 -3.71 10.57
CA GLU A 131 6.36 -2.58 11.07
C GLU A 131 5.46 -3.01 12.25
N GLY A 132 4.89 -4.22 12.16
CA GLY A 132 4.09 -4.81 13.22
C GLY A 132 4.84 -5.07 14.52
N VAL A 133 6.16 -5.28 14.46
CA VAL A 133 7.04 -5.52 15.61
C VAL A 133 7.63 -4.22 16.14
N SER A 134 8.14 -3.35 15.26
CA SER A 134 8.77 -2.08 15.64
C SER A 134 7.78 -1.05 16.18
N GLY A 135 6.48 -1.23 15.94
CA GLY A 135 5.45 -0.27 16.33
C GLY A 135 5.43 0.99 15.45
N SER A 136 6.35 1.06 14.48
CA SER A 136 6.41 2.07 13.42
C SER A 136 5.05 2.24 12.75
N VAL A 137 4.79 3.47 12.29
CA VAL A 137 3.51 3.89 11.67
C VAL A 137 3.67 4.05 10.16
N CYS A 138 4.77 3.54 9.59
CA CYS A 138 5.04 3.70 8.17
C CYS A 138 4.08 2.83 7.34
N SER A 139 2.95 3.42 6.94
CA SER A 139 2.01 2.99 5.91
C SER A 139 1.66 1.49 5.85
N ALA A 140 1.29 0.87 6.98
CA ALA A 140 0.60 -0.42 6.98
C ALA A 140 -0.58 -0.48 5.96
N ARG A 141 -1.16 0.67 5.59
CA ARG A 141 -2.15 0.85 4.53
C ARG A 141 -1.69 0.32 3.16
N THR A 142 -0.54 0.77 2.68
CA THR A 142 0.00 0.44 1.36
C THR A 142 0.28 -1.06 1.26
N LEU A 143 0.96 -1.61 2.27
CA LEU A 143 1.34 -3.02 2.30
C LEU A 143 0.08 -3.91 2.39
N THR A 144 -0.94 -3.44 3.11
CA THR A 144 -2.26 -4.07 3.15
C THR A 144 -2.96 -4.01 1.79
N TRP A 145 -2.84 -2.91 1.04
CA TRP A 145 -3.44 -2.80 -0.29
C TRP A 145 -2.80 -3.77 -1.30
N LEU A 146 -1.48 -3.94 -1.24
CA LEU A 146 -0.75 -4.95 -2.02
C LEU A 146 -1.17 -6.38 -1.67
N LEU A 147 -1.73 -6.62 -0.47
CA LEU A 147 -2.34 -7.90 -0.12
C LEU A 147 -3.80 -7.99 -0.59
N VAL A 148 -4.57 -6.91 -0.47
CA VAL A 148 -6.00 -6.87 -0.88
C VAL A 148 -6.17 -7.12 -2.38
N ASN A 149 -5.40 -6.43 -3.22
CA ASN A 149 -5.68 -6.42 -4.66
C ASN A 149 -5.42 -7.79 -5.32
N PRO A 150 -4.30 -8.48 -5.03
CA PRO A 150 -4.07 -9.82 -5.59
C PRO A 150 -4.93 -10.91 -4.95
N THR A 151 -5.19 -10.83 -3.64
CA THR A 151 -6.08 -11.80 -2.96
C THR A 151 -7.52 -11.66 -3.44
N SER A 152 -7.96 -10.45 -3.81
CA SER A 152 -9.27 -10.22 -4.44
C SER A 152 -9.39 -10.86 -5.83
N ARG A 153 -8.28 -10.92 -6.59
CA ARG A 153 -8.23 -11.50 -7.95
C ARG A 153 -7.96 -13.00 -7.98
N ARG A 154 -7.83 -13.66 -6.82
CA ARG A 154 -7.53 -15.10 -6.68
C ARG A 154 -6.41 -15.60 -7.57
N ASN A 155 -5.33 -14.84 -7.63
CA ASN A 155 -4.11 -15.39 -8.21
C ASN A 155 -3.48 -16.34 -7.16
N ARG A 156 -3.67 -17.65 -7.35
CA ARG A 156 -3.13 -18.69 -6.45
C ARG A 156 -1.62 -18.56 -6.30
N GLU A 157 -0.91 -18.23 -7.37
CA GLU A 157 0.54 -18.05 -7.34
C GLU A 157 0.95 -16.90 -6.42
N VAL A 158 0.19 -15.79 -6.45
CA VAL A 158 0.42 -14.67 -5.53
C VAL A 158 0.14 -15.10 -4.09
N PHE A 159 -0.92 -15.87 -3.87
CA PHE A 159 -1.22 -16.39 -2.54
C PHE A 159 -0.12 -17.32 -2.02
N ASP A 160 0.35 -18.27 -2.84
CA ASP A 160 1.41 -19.20 -2.47
C ASP A 160 2.70 -18.43 -2.12
N ARG A 161 3.05 -17.39 -2.90
CA ARG A 161 4.16 -16.47 -2.58
C ARG A 161 3.97 -15.75 -1.24
N VAL A 162 2.75 -15.34 -0.91
CA VAL A 162 2.45 -14.70 0.38
C VAL A 162 2.62 -15.67 1.54
N VAL A 163 2.20 -16.93 1.36
CA VAL A 163 2.37 -18.00 2.36
C VAL A 163 3.85 -18.33 2.55
N ASP A 164 4.58 -18.46 1.45
CA ASP A 164 6.02 -18.73 1.46
C ASP A 164 6.79 -17.60 2.14
N ALA A 165 6.42 -16.34 1.89
CA ALA A 165 7.03 -15.17 2.52
C ALA A 165 6.90 -15.14 4.05
N VAL A 166 5.89 -15.82 4.61
CA VAL A 166 5.71 -15.97 6.06
C VAL A 166 6.14 -17.35 6.57
N ASN A 167 6.94 -18.09 5.80
CA ASN A 167 7.39 -19.44 6.11
C ASN A 167 6.23 -20.39 6.46
N GLY A 168 5.08 -20.23 5.80
CA GLY A 168 3.88 -21.01 6.06
C GLY A 168 3.06 -20.60 7.28
N ASP A 169 3.51 -19.65 8.13
CA ASP A 169 2.73 -19.17 9.28
C ASP A 169 1.65 -18.16 8.84
N ILE A 170 0.60 -18.66 8.19
CA ILE A 170 -0.57 -17.87 7.80
C ILE A 170 -1.28 -17.18 8.98
N SER A 171 -1.13 -17.73 10.20
CA SER A 171 -1.70 -17.16 11.42
C SER A 171 -0.97 -15.89 11.86
N SER A 172 0.30 -15.70 11.47
CA SER A 172 1.01 -14.43 11.66
C SER A 172 0.35 -13.28 10.91
N ILE A 173 -0.05 -13.50 9.65
CA ILE A 173 -0.72 -12.52 8.78
C ILE A 173 -2.05 -12.08 9.40
N ALA A 174 -2.87 -13.05 9.80
CA ALA A 174 -4.16 -12.76 10.42
C ALA A 174 -4.02 -11.96 11.73
N ARG A 175 -3.09 -12.37 12.61
CA ARG A 175 -2.80 -11.67 13.87
C ARG A 175 -2.29 -10.25 13.61
N LEU A 176 -1.43 -10.06 12.62
CA LEU A 176 -0.91 -8.75 12.25
C LEU A 176 -2.02 -7.83 11.72
N ALA A 177 -2.82 -8.29 10.77
CA ALA A 177 -3.96 -7.53 10.24
C ALA A 177 -4.92 -7.10 11.37
N ILE A 178 -5.26 -8.01 12.28
CA ILE A 178 -6.11 -7.70 13.44
C ILE A 178 -5.44 -6.70 14.38
N ARG A 179 -4.13 -6.80 14.62
CA ARG A 179 -3.36 -5.83 15.40
C ARG A 179 -3.45 -4.44 14.78
N GLN A 180 -3.33 -4.34 13.46
CA GLN A 180 -3.46 -3.07 12.74
C GLN A 180 -4.87 -2.49 12.84
N VAL A 181 -5.93 -3.31 12.70
CA VAL A 181 -7.31 -2.87 12.96
C VAL A 181 -7.45 -2.29 14.38
N LYS A 182 -6.94 -2.99 15.39
CA LYS A 182 -6.97 -2.53 16.79
C LYS A 182 -6.21 -1.20 16.96
N LYS A 183 -5.03 -1.07 16.34
CA LYS A 183 -4.20 0.16 16.38
C LYS A 183 -4.94 1.32 15.73
N ALA A 184 -5.37 1.16 14.48
CA ALA A 184 -6.09 2.18 13.71
C ALA A 184 -7.37 2.65 14.41
N THR A 185 -8.12 1.72 15.02
CA THR A 185 -9.33 2.03 15.79
C THR A 185 -9.03 2.88 17.04
N LYS A 186 -7.96 2.55 17.78
CA LYS A 186 -7.57 3.30 18.99
C LYS A 186 -7.10 4.72 18.67
N THR A 187 -6.46 4.91 17.52
CA THR A 187 -5.90 6.21 17.12
C THR A 187 -6.88 7.10 16.38
N LEU A 188 -8.11 6.63 16.17
CA LEU A 188 -9.13 7.33 15.39
C LEU A 188 -9.56 8.63 16.08
N ASP A 189 -9.46 9.74 15.36
CA ASP A 189 -9.71 11.11 15.86
C ASP A 189 -10.61 11.92 14.92
N GLY A 190 -11.35 11.25 14.04
CA GLY A 190 -12.15 11.90 13.00
C GLY A 190 -11.35 12.31 11.75
N SER A 191 -10.02 12.24 11.75
CA SER A 191 -9.20 12.48 10.55
C SER A 191 -9.59 11.53 9.41
N VAL A 192 -9.82 12.10 8.22
CA VAL A 192 -10.09 11.35 6.98
C VAL A 192 -8.98 10.34 6.69
N THR A 193 -7.71 10.68 6.97
CA THR A 193 -6.58 9.79 6.73
C THR A 193 -6.64 8.54 7.59
N LYS A 194 -6.87 8.67 8.90
CA LYS A 194 -6.94 7.52 9.81
C LYS A 194 -8.17 6.65 9.58
N GLN A 195 -9.28 7.31 9.26
CA GLN A 195 -10.51 6.68 8.81
C GLN A 195 -10.27 5.82 7.56
N ASN A 196 -9.54 6.38 6.58
CA ASN A 196 -9.13 5.70 5.37
C ASN A 196 -8.21 4.50 5.63
N ASP A 197 -7.25 4.62 6.55
CA ASP A 197 -6.37 3.51 6.94
C ASP A 197 -7.17 2.34 7.51
N LEU A 198 -8.09 2.62 8.45
CA LEU A 198 -8.98 1.62 9.03
C LEU A 198 -9.81 0.91 7.95
N SER A 199 -10.30 1.65 6.95
CA SER A 199 -11.10 1.10 5.86
C SER A 199 -10.32 0.07 5.02
N VAL A 200 -9.01 0.27 4.85
CA VAL A 200 -8.16 -0.64 4.07
C VAL A 200 -7.98 -1.97 4.80
N PHE A 201 -7.75 -1.94 6.12
CA PHE A 201 -7.66 -3.18 6.92
C PHE A 201 -8.99 -3.93 6.99
N ILE A 202 -10.11 -3.21 7.17
CA ILE A 202 -11.44 -3.83 7.14
C ILE A 202 -11.71 -4.44 5.77
N ASN A 203 -11.36 -3.76 4.69
CA ASN A 203 -11.54 -4.28 3.34
C ASN A 203 -10.71 -5.55 3.08
N LEU A 204 -9.49 -5.65 3.61
CA LEU A 204 -8.70 -6.89 3.58
C LEU A 204 -9.45 -8.03 4.26
N ILE A 205 -9.87 -7.82 5.50
CA ILE A 205 -10.58 -8.84 6.28
C ILE A 205 -11.88 -9.24 5.57
N SER A 206 -12.66 -8.29 5.06
CA SER A 206 -13.90 -8.55 4.35
C SER A 206 -13.66 -9.38 3.08
N THR A 207 -12.65 -9.03 2.29
CA THR A 207 -12.30 -9.73 1.05
C THR A 207 -11.89 -11.18 1.32
N VAL A 208 -11.11 -11.41 2.38
CA VAL A 208 -10.60 -12.74 2.75
C VAL A 208 -11.67 -13.59 3.43
N CYS A 209 -12.38 -13.03 4.42
CA CYS A 209 -13.31 -13.79 5.25
C CYS A 209 -14.68 -14.00 4.60
N PHE A 210 -15.07 -13.09 3.68
CA PHE A 210 -16.39 -13.09 3.05
C PHE A 210 -16.31 -13.01 1.50
N PRO A 211 -15.61 -13.94 0.83
CA PRO A 211 -15.46 -13.92 -0.64
C PRO A 211 -16.82 -14.10 -1.34
N LEU A 212 -17.10 -13.47 -2.48
CA LEU A 212 -18.43 -13.52 -3.15
C LEU A 212 -18.96 -14.97 -3.34
N PRO A 213 -20.29 -15.20 -3.44
CA PRO A 213 -20.87 -16.56 -3.41
C PRO A 213 -20.31 -17.57 -4.43
N LEU A 214 -19.78 -17.09 -5.56
CA LEU A 214 -19.24 -17.92 -6.64
C LEU A 214 -17.81 -18.40 -6.38
N HIS A 215 -17.31 -18.27 -5.15
CA HIS A 215 -15.89 -18.26 -4.86
C HIS A 215 -15.53 -19.19 -3.71
N PRO A 216 -14.51 -20.04 -3.86
CA PRO A 216 -14.07 -20.91 -2.79
C PRO A 216 -13.56 -20.07 -1.60
N PRO A 217 -13.71 -20.57 -0.37
CA PRO A 217 -13.18 -19.91 0.83
C PRO A 217 -11.68 -19.64 0.68
N HIS A 218 -11.25 -18.41 1.01
CA HIS A 218 -9.83 -18.06 1.01
C HIS A 218 -9.09 -18.85 2.11
N PRO A 219 -7.88 -19.40 1.89
CA PRO A 219 -7.18 -20.19 2.92
C PRO A 219 -6.92 -19.42 4.22
N LEU A 220 -6.64 -18.12 4.13
CA LEU A 220 -6.51 -17.24 5.30
C LEU A 220 -7.80 -17.10 6.13
N ARG A 221 -8.98 -17.47 5.60
CA ARG A 221 -10.25 -17.32 6.32
C ARG A 221 -10.21 -18.00 7.68
N HIS A 222 -9.71 -19.24 7.74
CA HIS A 222 -9.59 -19.99 8.99
C HIS A 222 -8.63 -19.30 9.97
N ALA A 223 -7.47 -18.84 9.50
CA ALA A 223 -6.52 -18.10 10.31
C ALA A 223 -7.12 -16.81 10.91
N PHE A 224 -7.95 -16.08 10.16
CA PHE A 224 -8.65 -14.91 10.68
C PHE A 224 -9.68 -15.28 11.77
N PHE A 225 -10.46 -16.35 11.58
CA PHE A 225 -11.41 -16.82 12.59
C PHE A 225 -10.72 -17.25 13.88
N GLU A 226 -9.65 -18.04 13.78
CA GLU A 226 -8.85 -18.46 14.93
C GLU A 226 -8.21 -17.27 15.66
N ALA A 227 -7.76 -16.26 14.91
CA ALA A 227 -7.23 -15.03 15.50
C ALA A 227 -8.30 -14.09 16.09
N GLY A 228 -9.59 -14.45 15.99
CA GLY A 228 -10.69 -13.76 16.65
C GLY A 228 -11.01 -12.39 16.05
N PHE A 229 -11.03 -12.25 14.72
CA PHE A 229 -11.20 -10.95 14.04
C PHE A 229 -12.55 -10.25 14.30
N VAL A 230 -13.59 -11.02 14.65
CA VAL A 230 -14.97 -10.51 14.81
C VAL A 230 -15.04 -9.39 15.85
N VAL A 231 -14.51 -9.60 17.05
CA VAL A 231 -14.60 -8.61 18.14
C VAL A 231 -13.88 -7.29 17.79
N PRO A 232 -12.61 -7.30 17.31
CA PRO A 232 -11.92 -6.10 16.86
C PRO A 232 -12.68 -5.34 15.77
N VAL A 233 -13.15 -6.03 14.73
CA VAL A 233 -13.86 -5.41 13.61
C VAL A 233 -15.20 -4.81 14.05
N THR A 234 -15.98 -5.52 14.86
CA THR A 234 -17.23 -4.99 15.43
C THR A 234 -16.97 -3.75 16.29
N ARG A 235 -15.92 -3.77 17.13
CA ARG A 235 -15.55 -2.60 17.93
C ARG A 235 -15.18 -1.41 17.03
N SER A 236 -14.43 -1.64 15.95
CA SER A 236 -14.12 -0.61 14.96
C SER A 236 -15.38 0.01 14.36
N PHE A 237 -16.37 -0.80 13.98
CA PHE A 237 -17.64 -0.29 13.46
C PHE A 237 -18.39 0.57 14.48
N VAL A 238 -18.48 0.13 15.74
CA VAL A 238 -19.10 0.92 16.81
C VAL A 238 -18.38 2.24 17.03
N THR A 239 -17.05 2.25 16.99
CA THR A 239 -16.25 3.48 17.13
C THR A 239 -16.45 4.45 15.97
N VAL A 240 -16.62 3.96 14.74
CA VAL A 240 -16.78 4.80 13.54
C VAL A 240 -18.22 5.30 13.38
N SER A 241 -19.22 4.53 13.83
CA SER A 241 -20.65 4.88 13.78
C SER A 241 -20.99 6.35 14.08
N PRO A 242 -20.57 6.95 15.21
CA PRO A 242 -20.91 8.35 15.52
C PRO A 242 -20.22 9.37 14.59
N LEU A 243 -19.10 9.01 13.96
CA LEU A 243 -18.36 9.87 13.03
C LEU A 243 -19.03 9.95 11.65
N ILE A 244 -19.97 9.03 11.35
CA ILE A 244 -20.67 8.93 10.07
C ILE A 244 -21.86 9.90 10.00
N LEU A 245 -22.53 10.16 11.12
CA LEU A 245 -23.77 10.95 11.19
C LEU A 245 -23.68 12.39 10.61
N PRO A 246 -22.56 13.13 10.71
CA PRO A 246 -22.50 14.48 10.14
C PRO A 246 -22.18 14.51 8.64
N HIS A 247 -21.47 13.52 8.07
CA HIS A 247 -21.12 13.47 6.65
C HIS A 247 -20.98 12.01 6.17
N PRO A 248 -21.85 11.51 5.26
CA PRO A 248 -21.67 10.18 4.69
C PRO A 248 -20.39 10.14 3.86
N THR A 249 -19.37 9.42 4.34
CA THR A 249 -18.08 9.25 3.65
C THR A 249 -18.04 7.93 2.88
N GLN A 250 -17.09 7.76 1.94
CA GLN A 250 -16.82 6.49 1.24
C GLN A 250 -16.60 5.29 2.18
N ILE A 251 -16.27 5.57 3.44
CA ILE A 251 -16.09 4.57 4.49
C ILE A 251 -17.42 3.99 4.91
N GLN A 252 -18.48 4.78 4.94
CA GLN A 252 -19.83 4.28 5.21
C GLN A 252 -20.26 3.26 4.16
N GLU A 253 -20.01 3.50 2.87
CA GLU A 253 -20.33 2.54 1.79
C GLU A 253 -19.52 1.24 1.90
N LYS A 254 -18.21 1.34 2.18
CA LYS A 254 -17.34 0.16 2.36
C LYS A 254 -17.66 -0.62 3.63
N MET A 255 -18.02 0.08 4.70
CA MET A 255 -18.42 -0.53 5.97
C MET A 255 -19.80 -1.18 5.86
N LEU A 256 -20.78 -0.50 5.28
CA LEU A 256 -22.12 -1.04 5.05
C LEU A 256 -22.09 -2.22 4.07
N SER A 257 -21.35 -2.13 2.96
CA SER A 257 -21.22 -3.26 2.03
C SER A 257 -20.58 -4.48 2.68
N SER A 258 -19.55 -4.28 3.53
CA SER A 258 -18.95 -5.36 4.32
C SER A 258 -19.95 -5.98 5.31
N PHE A 259 -20.74 -5.16 6.00
CA PHE A 259 -21.71 -5.60 7.00
C PHE A 259 -22.94 -6.26 6.38
N MET A 260 -23.48 -5.71 5.31
CA MET A 260 -24.59 -6.29 4.56
C MET A 260 -24.17 -7.60 3.88
N CYS A 261 -22.94 -7.70 3.38
CA CYS A 261 -22.42 -8.97 2.87
C CYS A 261 -22.35 -10.06 3.96
N TRP A 262 -22.15 -9.67 5.22
CA TRP A 262 -22.17 -10.61 6.35
C TRP A 262 -23.61 -11.06 6.67
N ASP A 263 -24.54 -10.10 6.81
CA ASP A 263 -25.92 -10.37 7.24
C ASP A 263 -26.74 -11.14 6.18
N LEU A 264 -26.66 -10.71 4.90
CA LEU A 264 -27.32 -11.38 3.77
C LEU A 264 -26.85 -12.83 3.59
N ARG A 265 -25.66 -13.18 4.11
CA ARG A 265 -25.12 -14.54 4.02
C ARG A 265 -25.44 -15.38 5.23
N ARG A 266 -25.53 -14.79 6.43
CA ARG A 266 -26.10 -15.47 7.59
C ARG A 266 -27.51 -15.98 7.28
N GLN A 267 -28.31 -15.15 6.61
CA GLN A 267 -29.66 -15.52 6.16
C GLN A 267 -29.70 -16.63 5.09
N ARG A 268 -28.60 -16.90 4.37
CA ARG A 268 -28.52 -17.99 3.36
C ARG A 268 -27.96 -19.30 3.90
N VAL A 269 -27.26 -19.28 5.03
CA VAL A 269 -26.68 -20.48 5.65
C VAL A 269 -27.69 -21.19 6.55
N ASP A 270 -28.79 -20.52 6.93
CA ASP A 270 -29.91 -21.11 7.67
C ASP A 270 -31.19 -21.30 6.81
N PRO A 271 -31.25 -22.25 5.87
CA PRO A 271 -32.52 -22.85 5.47
C PRO A 271 -32.69 -24.20 6.21
N CYS A 272 -33.08 -24.13 7.48
CA CYS A 272 -33.44 -25.26 8.35
C CYS A 272 -32.30 -26.19 8.80
#